data_AF-A0A812M1W3-F1
#
_entry.id   AF-A0A812M1W3-F1
#
_cell.length_a   1.000
_cell.length_b   1.000
_cell.length_c   1.000
_cell.angle_alpha   90.00
_cell.angle_beta   90.00
_cell.angle_gamma   90.00
#
_symmetry.space_group_name_H-M   'P 1'
#
loop_
_entity.id
_entity.type
_entity.pdbx_description
1 polymer ?
#
loop_
_entity_poly.entity_id
_entity_poly.type
_entity_poly.pdbx_seq_one_letter_code
_entity_poly.pdbx_strand_id
1 'polypeptide(L)'
;MAQDAPAAAAEAPPDRPIASTPELTSQAEWPWRKVEKASSCEEKEATEVPEDHILSFRRDLWDKFDYLWRERIEPSHGLLQKVADLLRSRAELERKYGESLLSFGGDIQVEPGNPVHSAVDAMIVNFRNRGEQSITLADELEQDIIVCFDTVIKQHKEVSRKIHSDMQLVLRYAQERRKAHDKLARRYGSRCVEAEHLAQDCLQAISMKTADRMKLAQQVGSLELLRFGMSYLFIAQNRLPQI
;
A
#
# COMPACT_ATOMS: atom_id res chain seq x y z
N MET A 1 4.21 -51.35 -72.99
CA MET A 1 5.01 -50.18 -73.41
C MET A 1 4.32 -48.95 -72.85
N ALA A 2 4.76 -48.48 -71.68
CA ALA A 2 4.23 -47.30 -71.02
C ALA A 2 5.14 -46.12 -71.34
N GLN A 3 4.56 -45.01 -71.81
CA GLN A 3 5.27 -43.76 -72.11
C GLN A 3 5.20 -42.86 -70.88
N ASP A 4 6.37 -42.56 -70.31
CA ASP A 4 6.54 -41.55 -69.26
C ASP A 4 6.39 -40.14 -69.84
N ALA A 5 5.59 -39.32 -69.16
CA ALA A 5 5.46 -37.89 -69.43
C ALA A 5 6.39 -37.08 -68.51
N PRO A 6 7.04 -36.00 -68.99
CA PRO A 6 7.95 -35.20 -68.18
C PRO A 6 7.19 -34.18 -67.30
N ALA A 7 7.68 -34.03 -66.07
CA ALA A 7 7.20 -33.04 -65.10
C ALA A 7 7.60 -31.62 -65.52
N ALA A 8 6.60 -30.73 -65.61
CA ALA A 8 6.79 -29.31 -65.85
C ALA A 8 7.37 -28.62 -64.60
N ALA A 9 8.56 -28.05 -64.74
CA ALA A 9 9.19 -27.21 -63.74
C ALA A 9 8.44 -25.86 -63.68
N ALA A 10 7.79 -25.58 -62.55
CA ALA A 10 7.21 -24.28 -62.26
C ALA A 10 8.34 -23.30 -61.87
N GLU A 11 8.57 -22.29 -62.71
CA GLU A 11 9.44 -21.15 -62.39
C GLU A 11 8.91 -20.40 -61.17
N ALA A 12 9.77 -20.20 -60.18
CA ALA A 12 9.47 -19.40 -59.00
C ALA A 12 9.36 -17.90 -59.37
N PRO A 13 8.43 -17.14 -58.77
CA PRO A 13 8.32 -15.71 -59.01
C PRO A 13 9.57 -14.94 -58.53
N PRO A 14 9.98 -13.87 -59.22
CA PRO A 14 11.12 -13.07 -58.80
C PRO A 14 10.86 -12.36 -57.47
N ASP A 15 11.85 -12.43 -56.58
CA ASP A 15 11.92 -11.73 -55.31
C ASP A 15 11.66 -10.24 -55.50
N ARG A 16 10.49 -9.77 -55.05
CA ARG A 16 10.21 -8.34 -54.95
C ARG A 16 11.01 -7.79 -53.76
N PRO A 17 11.76 -6.69 -53.93
CA PRO A 17 12.45 -6.05 -52.83
C PRO A 17 11.41 -5.58 -51.81
N ILE A 18 11.48 -6.15 -50.60
CA ILE A 18 10.71 -5.72 -49.44
C ILE A 18 11.12 -4.27 -49.17
N ALA A 19 10.21 -3.34 -49.47
CA ALA A 19 10.40 -1.93 -49.14
C ALA A 19 10.66 -1.84 -47.63
N SER A 20 11.86 -1.38 -47.29
CA SER A 20 12.32 -1.18 -45.92
C SER A 20 11.28 -0.35 -45.19
N THR A 21 10.61 -0.95 -44.22
CA THR A 21 9.77 -0.24 -43.28
C THR A 21 10.61 0.87 -42.65
N PRO A 22 10.15 2.13 -42.63
CA PRO A 22 10.87 3.18 -41.93
C PRO A 22 10.97 2.77 -40.47
N GLU A 23 12.21 2.61 -40.00
CA GLU A 23 12.54 2.45 -38.59
C GLU A 23 11.86 3.59 -37.84
N LEU A 24 10.78 3.27 -37.13
CA LEU A 24 10.16 4.17 -36.15
C LEU A 24 11.18 4.33 -35.02
N THR A 25 12.13 5.23 -35.21
CA THR A 25 12.99 5.79 -34.17
C THR A 25 12.18 6.76 -33.33
N SER A 26 11.05 6.31 -32.76
CA SER A 26 10.38 7.03 -31.68
C SER A 26 11.10 6.71 -30.37
N GLN A 27 12.30 7.24 -30.21
CA GLN A 27 12.82 7.55 -28.87
C GLN A 27 11.98 8.72 -28.32
N ALA A 28 10.71 8.47 -28.03
CA ALA A 28 10.01 9.27 -27.04
C ALA A 28 10.65 8.91 -25.70
N GLU A 29 11.63 9.72 -25.27
CA GLU A 29 12.15 9.68 -23.91
C GLU A 29 11.00 10.05 -22.97
N TRP A 30 10.30 9.03 -22.49
CA TRP A 30 9.32 9.21 -21.44
C TRP A 30 10.01 9.81 -20.21
N PRO A 31 9.43 10.84 -19.55
CA PRO A 31 10.10 11.56 -18.46
C PRO A 31 10.47 10.67 -17.27
N TRP A 32 9.84 9.50 -17.10
CA TRP A 32 10.21 8.50 -16.10
C TRP A 32 11.42 7.62 -16.48
N ARG A 33 11.85 7.55 -17.75
CA ARG A 33 13.12 6.87 -18.13
C ARG A 33 14.36 7.55 -17.53
N LYS A 34 14.25 8.81 -17.10
CA LYS A 34 15.33 9.50 -16.39
C LYS A 34 15.49 9.04 -14.93
N VAL A 35 14.62 8.14 -14.45
CA VAL A 35 14.73 7.57 -13.10
C VAL A 35 15.72 6.39 -13.06
N GLU A 36 16.10 5.80 -14.20
CA GLU A 36 16.96 4.60 -14.21
C GLU A 36 18.13 4.73 -15.19
N LYS A 37 19.06 5.63 -14.86
CA LYS A 37 20.47 5.47 -15.23
C LYS A 37 21.40 5.66 -14.02
N ALA A 38 20.94 5.19 -12.87
CA ALA A 38 21.78 4.86 -11.71
C ALA A 38 22.13 3.35 -11.70
N SER A 39 22.27 2.75 -12.89
CA SER A 39 22.79 1.38 -13.07
C SER A 39 24.18 1.45 -13.70
N SER A 40 25.13 1.90 -12.88
CA SER A 40 26.49 1.37 -12.80
C SER A 40 27.11 2.01 -11.55
N CYS A 41 26.59 1.62 -10.38
CA CYS A 41 27.36 1.76 -9.15
C CYS A 41 28.56 0.82 -9.31
N GLU A 42 29.68 1.40 -9.72
CA GLU A 42 30.96 1.04 -9.14
C GLU A 42 30.75 0.79 -7.64
N GLU A 43 31.41 -0.24 -7.09
CA GLU A 43 31.61 -0.41 -5.64
C GLU A 43 32.32 0.84 -5.08
N LYS A 44 31.57 1.92 -4.95
CA LYS A 44 31.88 3.04 -4.09
C LYS A 44 31.15 2.74 -2.81
N GLU A 45 31.90 2.08 -1.93
CA GLU A 45 31.90 2.30 -0.49
C GLU A 45 30.62 3.00 -0.02
N ALA A 46 29.69 2.16 0.43
CA ALA A 46 28.40 2.56 0.98
C ALA A 46 28.63 3.78 1.87
N THR A 47 28.19 4.94 1.39
CA THR A 47 27.96 6.07 2.28
C THR A 47 26.83 5.61 3.17
N GLU A 48 27.18 5.06 4.32
CA GLU A 48 26.27 4.66 5.40
C GLU A 48 25.41 5.88 5.70
N VAL A 49 24.24 5.96 5.06
CA VAL A 49 23.17 6.83 5.53
C VAL A 49 22.88 6.31 6.94
N PRO A 50 23.04 7.12 7.99
CA PRO A 50 22.86 6.66 9.36
C PRO A 50 21.51 5.96 9.47
N GLU A 51 21.52 4.64 9.74
CA GLU A 51 20.30 3.82 9.87
C GLU A 51 19.34 4.37 10.95
N ASP A 52 19.84 5.27 11.80
CA ASP A 52 19.13 5.96 12.86
C ASP A 52 18.01 6.91 12.39
N HIS A 53 17.79 7.12 11.08
CA HIS A 53 16.75 8.04 10.58
C HIS A 53 15.63 7.36 9.77
N ILE A 54 15.61 6.03 9.69
CA ILE A 54 14.46 5.32 9.10
C ILE A 54 13.34 5.28 10.15
N LEU A 55 12.37 6.20 9.98
CA LEU A 55 11.13 6.17 10.77
C LEU A 55 10.48 4.81 10.62
N SER A 56 10.45 4.05 11.70
CA SER A 56 9.85 2.72 11.70
C SER A 56 8.42 2.83 12.21
N PHE A 57 7.50 2.16 11.51
CA PHE A 57 6.10 2.13 11.93
C PHE A 57 5.95 1.61 13.37
N ARG A 58 6.83 0.69 13.76
CA ARG A 58 6.85 0.06 15.07
C ARG A 58 7.30 0.99 16.21
N ARG A 59 8.22 1.93 15.97
CA ARG A 59 8.76 2.80 17.04
C ARG A 59 8.12 4.18 17.05
N ASP A 60 7.83 4.75 15.88
CA ASP A 60 7.65 6.20 15.74
C ASP A 60 6.21 6.62 15.40
N LEU A 61 5.36 5.67 14.98
CA LEU A 61 4.09 6.01 14.33
C LEU A 61 2.84 5.54 15.11
N TRP A 62 3.00 4.90 16.26
CA TRP A 62 1.88 4.44 17.10
C TRP A 62 0.96 5.58 17.54
N ASP A 63 1.52 6.66 18.08
CA ASP A 63 0.75 7.82 18.54
C ASP A 63 0.17 8.64 17.38
N LYS A 64 0.64 8.40 16.15
CA LYS A 64 0.24 9.10 14.93
C LYS A 64 -0.63 8.23 14.01
N PHE A 65 -1.07 7.06 14.46
CA PHE A 65 -1.83 6.13 13.62
C PHE A 65 -3.07 6.79 13.01
N ASP A 66 -3.90 7.45 13.82
CA ASP A 66 -5.13 8.08 13.34
C ASP A 66 -4.87 9.18 12.31
N TYR A 67 -3.75 9.90 12.46
CA TYR A 67 -3.32 10.91 11.51
C TYR A 67 -2.89 10.26 10.18
N LEU A 68 -2.01 9.25 10.23
CA LEU A 68 -1.58 8.53 9.03
C LEU A 68 -2.74 7.84 8.32
N TRP A 69 -3.70 7.34 9.09
CA TRP A 69 -4.91 6.73 8.56
C TRP A 69 -5.66 7.71 7.65
N ARG A 70 -5.98 8.90 8.19
CA ARG A 70 -6.77 9.93 7.49
C ARG A 70 -6.01 10.62 6.37
N GLU A 71 -4.71 10.86 6.54
CA GLU A 71 -3.92 11.65 5.60
C GLU A 71 -3.24 10.82 4.50
N ARG A 72 -3.03 9.52 4.73
CA ARG A 72 -2.28 8.66 3.80
C ARG A 72 -3.10 7.49 3.29
N ILE A 73 -3.67 6.68 4.19
CA ILE A 73 -4.30 5.40 3.84
C ILE A 73 -5.69 5.61 3.21
N GLU A 74 -6.50 6.50 3.77
CA GLU A 74 -7.83 6.79 3.20
C GLU A 74 -7.72 7.50 1.83
N PRO A 75 -6.84 8.51 1.63
CA PRO A 75 -6.66 9.16 0.34
C PRO A 75 -6.00 8.26 -0.71
N SER A 76 -5.12 7.32 -0.34
CA SER A 76 -4.49 6.40 -1.29
C SER A 76 -5.53 5.53 -2.00
N HIS A 77 -6.55 5.04 -1.29
CA HIS A 77 -7.67 4.33 -1.89
C HIS A 77 -8.42 5.20 -2.90
N GLY A 78 -8.70 6.46 -2.55
CA GLY A 78 -9.34 7.41 -3.46
C GLY A 78 -8.49 7.71 -4.70
N LEU A 79 -7.17 7.78 -4.55
CA LEU A 79 -6.25 7.96 -5.68
C LEU A 79 -6.26 6.75 -6.62
N LEU A 80 -6.22 5.53 -6.08
CA LEU A 80 -6.31 4.31 -6.89
C LEU A 80 -7.61 4.26 -7.70
N GLN A 81 -8.73 4.64 -7.11
CA GLN A 81 -10.01 4.71 -7.82
C GLN A 81 -9.95 5.72 -8.98
N LYS A 82 -9.41 6.92 -8.74
CA LYS A 82 -9.26 7.94 -9.79
C LYS A 82 -8.36 7.46 -10.94
N VAL A 83 -7.29 6.74 -10.63
CA VAL A 83 -6.41 6.16 -11.66
C VAL A 83 -7.16 5.10 -12.47
N ALA A 84 -7.92 4.22 -11.82
CA ALA A 84 -8.75 3.23 -12.51
C ALA A 84 -9.80 3.90 -13.42
N ASP A 85 -10.47 4.96 -12.96
CA ASP A 85 -11.46 5.70 -13.75
C ASP A 85 -10.83 6.42 -14.95
N LEU A 86 -9.61 6.96 -14.78
CA LEU A 86 -8.83 7.56 -15.86
C LEU A 86 -8.45 6.51 -16.91
N LEU A 87 -8.05 5.31 -16.49
CA LEU A 87 -7.73 4.21 -17.40
C LEU A 87 -8.95 3.71 -18.17
N ARG A 88 -10.13 3.66 -17.53
CA ARG A 88 -11.40 3.35 -18.22
C ARG A 88 -11.70 4.38 -19.30
N SER A 89 -11.58 5.67 -18.94
CA SER A 89 -11.74 6.77 -19.90
C SER A 89 -10.74 6.67 -21.05
N ARG A 90 -9.50 6.23 -20.78
CA ARG A 90 -8.49 6.00 -21.81
C ARG A 90 -8.85 4.84 -22.73
N ALA A 91 -9.29 3.70 -22.19
CA ALA A 91 -9.70 2.54 -22.98
C ALA A 91 -10.88 2.90 -23.90
N GLU A 92 -11.89 3.62 -23.40
CA GLU A 92 -13.00 4.11 -24.22
C GLU A 92 -12.55 5.04 -25.36
N LEU A 93 -11.59 5.92 -25.10
CA LEU A 93 -11.03 6.82 -26.12
C LEU A 93 -10.24 6.05 -27.17
N GLU A 94 -9.44 5.08 -26.78
CA GLU A 94 -8.71 4.19 -27.71
C GLU A 94 -9.70 3.41 -28.58
N ARG A 95 -10.74 2.82 -27.99
CA ARG A 95 -11.76 2.09 -28.75
C ARG A 95 -12.44 2.96 -29.81
N LYS A 96 -12.89 4.16 -29.43
CA LYS A 96 -13.51 5.12 -30.37
C LYS A 96 -12.53 5.57 -31.46
N TYR A 97 -11.26 5.77 -31.10
CA TYR A 97 -10.22 6.11 -32.07
C TYR A 97 -9.99 4.97 -33.07
N GLY A 98 -9.88 3.73 -32.59
CA GLY A 98 -9.76 2.54 -33.43
C GLY A 98 -10.95 2.35 -34.37
N GLU A 99 -12.18 2.47 -33.87
CA GLU A 99 -13.41 2.43 -34.67
C GLU A 99 -13.45 3.53 -35.76
N SER A 100 -13.00 4.74 -35.42
CA SER A 100 -12.89 5.84 -36.38
C SER A 100 -11.85 5.56 -37.48
N LEU A 101 -10.77 4.84 -37.18
CA LEU A 101 -9.78 4.44 -38.17
C LEU A 101 -10.27 3.30 -39.05
N LEU A 102 -11.01 2.34 -38.49
CA LEU A 102 -11.59 1.23 -39.25
C LEU A 102 -12.66 1.68 -40.24
N SER A 103 -13.45 2.69 -39.87
CA SER A 103 -14.43 3.31 -40.76
C SER A 103 -13.81 4.20 -41.84
N PHE A 104 -12.53 4.61 -41.66
CA PHE A 104 -11.82 5.41 -42.64
C PHE A 104 -11.55 4.60 -43.92
N GLY A 105 -12.01 5.12 -45.07
CA GLY A 105 -11.80 4.47 -46.38
C GLY A 105 -12.88 3.47 -46.79
N GLY A 106 -13.98 3.32 -46.03
CA GLY A 106 -15.13 2.51 -46.45
C GLY A 106 -15.80 3.01 -47.74
N ASP A 107 -15.75 4.32 -47.98
CA ASP A 107 -16.43 4.97 -49.11
C ASP A 107 -15.48 5.32 -50.28
N ILE A 108 -14.17 5.09 -50.12
CA ILE A 108 -13.18 5.46 -51.14
C ILE A 108 -13.07 4.32 -52.14
N GLN A 109 -13.78 4.42 -53.26
CA GLN A 109 -13.55 3.55 -54.42
C GLN A 109 -12.34 4.06 -55.19
N VAL A 110 -11.29 3.25 -55.21
CA VAL A 110 -10.04 3.55 -55.88
C VAL A 110 -10.02 2.79 -57.21
N GLU A 111 -10.02 3.50 -58.33
CA GLU A 111 -9.97 2.89 -59.67
C GLU A 111 -8.61 2.21 -59.92
N PRO A 112 -8.57 0.99 -60.47
CA PRO A 112 -7.31 0.30 -60.71
C PRO A 112 -6.52 0.94 -61.87
N GLY A 113 -5.21 1.16 -61.68
CA GLY A 113 -4.28 1.46 -62.78
C GLY A 113 -3.33 2.65 -62.59
N ASN A 114 -3.50 3.47 -61.54
CA ASN A 114 -2.57 4.56 -61.22
C ASN A 114 -1.67 4.18 -60.03
N PRO A 115 -0.33 4.41 -60.07
CA PRO A 115 0.52 4.22 -58.88
C PRO A 115 0.06 5.02 -57.65
N VAL A 116 -0.62 6.15 -57.83
CA VAL A 116 -1.24 6.91 -56.72
C VAL A 116 -2.36 6.10 -56.06
N HIS A 117 -3.12 5.33 -56.82
CA HIS A 117 -4.17 4.44 -56.30
C HIS A 117 -3.58 3.35 -55.40
N SER A 118 -2.46 2.73 -55.80
CA SER A 118 -1.74 1.77 -54.94
C SER A 118 -1.20 2.41 -53.65
N ALA A 119 -0.77 3.67 -53.69
CA ALA A 119 -0.35 4.39 -52.49
C ALA A 119 -1.54 4.67 -51.55
N VAL A 120 -2.70 5.05 -52.10
CA VAL A 120 -3.95 5.25 -51.34
C VAL A 120 -4.42 3.94 -50.71
N ASP A 121 -4.38 2.83 -51.45
CA ASP A 121 -4.72 1.50 -50.92
C ASP A 121 -3.81 1.11 -49.75
N ALA A 122 -2.49 1.33 -49.89
CA ALA A 122 -1.54 1.08 -48.82
C ALA A 122 -1.82 1.95 -47.58
N MET A 123 -2.24 3.20 -47.76
CA MET A 123 -2.67 4.07 -46.66
C MET A 123 -3.95 3.56 -45.98
N ILE A 124 -4.95 3.11 -46.75
CA ILE A 124 -6.20 2.54 -46.19
C ILE A 124 -5.89 1.28 -45.37
N VAL A 125 -5.04 0.39 -45.87
CA VAL A 125 -4.58 -0.79 -45.12
C VAL A 125 -3.86 -0.37 -43.83
N ASN A 126 -3.00 0.65 -43.89
CA ASN A 126 -2.30 1.16 -42.71
C ASN A 126 -3.27 1.69 -41.64
N PHE A 127 -4.30 2.45 -42.05
CA PHE A 127 -5.31 2.94 -41.13
C PHE A 127 -6.09 1.80 -40.48
N ARG A 128 -6.48 0.77 -41.25
CA ARG A 128 -7.15 -0.41 -40.68
C ARG A 128 -6.29 -1.13 -39.66
N ASN A 129 -5.03 -1.40 -39.98
CA ASN A 129 -4.11 -2.07 -39.05
C ASN A 129 -3.91 -1.26 -37.76
N ARG A 130 -3.81 0.07 -37.85
CA ARG A 130 -3.72 0.95 -36.67
C ARG A 130 -5.02 0.98 -35.87
N GLY A 131 -6.16 0.90 -36.56
CA GLY A 131 -7.47 0.79 -35.94
C GLY A 131 -7.59 -0.47 -35.10
N GLU A 132 -7.23 -1.63 -35.67
CA GLU A 132 -7.19 -2.91 -34.96
C GLU A 132 -6.26 -2.87 -33.75
N GLN A 133 -5.05 -2.32 -33.90
CA GLN A 133 -4.10 -2.17 -32.79
C GLN A 133 -4.65 -1.32 -31.64
N SER A 134 -5.36 -0.23 -31.95
CA SER A 134 -5.94 0.64 -30.93
C SER A 134 -7.10 -0.03 -30.19
N ILE A 135 -7.92 -0.83 -30.88
CA ILE A 135 -8.97 -1.63 -30.25
C ILE A 135 -8.35 -2.71 -29.34
N THR A 136 -7.33 -3.44 -29.81
CA THR A 136 -6.62 -4.42 -28.99
C THR A 136 -6.04 -3.78 -27.73
N LEU A 137 -5.42 -2.60 -27.85
CA LEU A 137 -4.90 -1.86 -26.69
C LEU A 137 -6.02 -1.49 -25.70
N ALA A 138 -7.18 -1.06 -26.19
CA ALA A 138 -8.34 -0.76 -25.33
C ALA A 138 -8.78 -2.01 -24.54
N ASP A 139 -8.81 -3.16 -25.20
CA ASP A 139 -9.21 -4.43 -24.58
C ASP A 139 -8.15 -4.91 -23.56
N GLU A 140 -6.86 -4.77 -23.86
CA GLU A 140 -5.76 -5.06 -22.91
C GLU A 140 -5.80 -4.15 -21.68
N LEU A 141 -6.08 -2.84 -21.86
CA LEU A 141 -6.26 -1.91 -20.75
C LEU A 141 -7.41 -2.35 -19.83
N GLU A 142 -8.53 -2.80 -20.40
CA GLU A 142 -9.72 -3.23 -19.66
C GLU A 142 -9.52 -4.58 -18.95
N GLN A 143 -9.00 -5.58 -19.65
CA GLN A 143 -8.92 -6.95 -19.14
C GLN A 143 -7.78 -7.15 -18.17
N ASP A 144 -6.63 -6.52 -18.38
CA ASP A 144 -5.44 -6.75 -17.56
C ASP A 144 -5.28 -5.67 -16.50
N ILE A 145 -5.20 -4.42 -16.94
CA ILE A 145 -4.78 -3.33 -16.05
C ILE A 145 -5.93 -2.90 -15.15
N ILE A 146 -7.12 -2.61 -15.71
CA ILE A 146 -8.27 -2.15 -14.92
C ILE A 146 -8.73 -3.23 -13.95
N VAL A 147 -8.78 -4.51 -14.36
CA VAL A 147 -9.10 -5.63 -13.47
C VAL A 147 -8.09 -5.78 -12.33
N CYS A 148 -6.79 -5.58 -12.62
CA CYS A 148 -5.75 -5.56 -11.58
C CYS A 148 -6.00 -4.43 -10.57
N PHE A 149 -6.25 -3.20 -11.03
CA PHE A 149 -6.59 -2.08 -10.16
C PHE A 149 -7.83 -2.34 -9.31
N ASP A 150 -8.91 -2.88 -9.89
CA ASP A 150 -10.14 -3.20 -9.16
C ASP A 150 -9.90 -4.25 -8.07
N THR A 151 -9.02 -5.22 -8.34
CA THR A 151 -8.60 -6.22 -7.35
C THR A 151 -7.81 -5.57 -6.21
N VAL A 152 -6.83 -4.73 -6.53
CA VAL A 152 -6.02 -4.00 -5.54
C VAL A 152 -6.88 -3.07 -4.70
N ILE A 153 -7.83 -2.35 -5.30
CA ILE A 153 -8.76 -1.45 -4.59
C ILE A 153 -9.60 -2.25 -3.58
N LYS A 154 -10.15 -3.39 -3.99
CA LYS A 154 -10.92 -4.28 -3.09
C LYS A 154 -10.07 -4.79 -1.93
N GLN A 155 -8.88 -5.31 -2.22
CA GLN A 155 -7.94 -5.80 -1.20
C GLN A 155 -7.52 -4.69 -0.25
N HIS A 156 -7.16 -3.52 -0.78
CA HIS A 156 -6.79 -2.35 0.01
C HIS A 156 -7.91 -1.96 0.97
N LYS A 157 -9.16 -1.90 0.49
CA LYS A 157 -10.33 -1.59 1.33
C LYS A 157 -10.57 -2.60 2.46
N GLU A 158 -10.42 -3.89 2.17
CA GLU A 158 -10.59 -4.96 3.16
C GLU A 158 -9.49 -4.96 4.22
N VAL A 159 -8.23 -5.01 3.77
CA VAL A 159 -7.05 -5.01 4.64
C VAL A 159 -7.02 -3.76 5.50
N SER A 160 -7.30 -2.60 4.89
CA SER A 160 -7.36 -1.34 5.62
C SER A 160 -8.41 -1.39 6.73
N ARG A 161 -9.64 -1.80 6.42
CA ARG A 161 -10.70 -1.89 7.44
C ARG A 161 -10.31 -2.78 8.61
N LYS A 162 -9.67 -3.92 8.32
CA LYS A 162 -9.19 -4.86 9.35
C LYS A 162 -8.12 -4.23 10.23
N ILE A 163 -7.08 -3.64 9.62
CA ILE A 163 -5.99 -2.96 10.36
C ILE A 163 -6.55 -1.86 11.27
N HIS A 164 -7.46 -1.03 10.75
CA HIS A 164 -8.09 0.02 11.56
C HIS A 164 -8.89 -0.55 12.73
N SER A 165 -9.71 -1.59 12.49
CA SER A 165 -10.47 -2.25 13.56
C SER A 165 -9.57 -2.84 14.65
N ASP A 166 -8.51 -3.55 14.26
CA ASP A 166 -7.56 -4.16 15.18
C ASP A 166 -6.84 -3.09 16.00
N MET A 167 -6.44 -1.99 15.37
CA MET A 167 -5.81 -0.86 16.06
C MET A 167 -6.76 -0.20 17.07
N GLN A 168 -8.02 0.02 16.70
CA GLN A 168 -9.03 0.56 17.63
C GLN A 168 -9.29 -0.38 18.81
N LEU A 169 -9.14 -1.69 18.63
CA LEU A 169 -9.22 -2.66 19.73
C LEU A 169 -8.02 -2.51 20.68
N VAL A 170 -6.80 -2.42 20.14
CA VAL A 170 -5.57 -2.23 20.92
C VAL A 170 -5.61 -0.92 21.70
N LEU A 171 -6.02 0.19 21.07
CA LEU A 171 -6.14 1.49 21.72
C LEU A 171 -7.13 1.46 22.89
N ARG A 172 -8.30 0.83 22.72
CA ARG A 172 -9.28 0.68 23.80
C ARG A 172 -8.71 -0.14 24.96
N TYR A 173 -8.07 -1.26 24.66
CA TYR A 173 -7.44 -2.11 25.67
C TYR A 173 -6.35 -1.36 26.45
N ALA A 174 -5.49 -0.62 25.76
CA ALA A 174 -4.44 0.18 26.38
C ALA A 174 -5.02 1.29 27.29
N GLN A 175 -6.08 1.97 26.85
CA GLN A 175 -6.77 2.98 27.65
C GLN A 175 -7.44 2.39 28.89
N GLU A 176 -8.10 1.24 28.77
CA GLU A 176 -8.71 0.54 29.90
C GLU A 176 -7.66 0.10 30.92
N ARG A 177 -6.53 -0.44 30.46
CA ARG A 177 -5.40 -0.79 31.33
C ARG A 177 -4.82 0.43 32.03
N ARG A 178 -4.62 1.54 31.32
CA ARG A 178 -4.15 2.80 31.93
C ARG A 178 -5.11 3.29 33.01
N LYS A 179 -6.41 3.31 32.74
CA LYS A 179 -7.45 3.67 33.74
C LYS A 179 -7.42 2.76 34.97
N ALA A 180 -7.27 1.45 34.76
CA ALA A 180 -7.17 0.48 35.86
C ALA A 180 -5.92 0.71 36.71
N HIS A 181 -4.77 0.96 36.07
CA HIS A 181 -3.52 1.31 36.72
C HIS A 181 -3.65 2.61 37.53
N ASP A 182 -4.20 3.68 36.95
CA ASP A 182 -4.37 4.96 37.64
C ASP A 182 -5.29 4.85 38.85
N LYS A 183 -6.36 4.05 38.74
CA LYS A 183 -7.24 3.73 39.88
C LYS A 183 -6.49 3.01 40.99
N LEU A 184 -5.63 2.05 40.65
CA LEU A 184 -4.82 1.31 41.61
C LEU A 184 -3.76 2.21 42.26
N ALA A 185 -3.08 3.04 41.47
CA ALA A 185 -2.08 4.00 41.94
C ALA A 185 -2.69 5.01 42.94
N ARG A 186 -3.88 5.55 42.64
CA ARG A 186 -4.60 6.44 43.57
C ARG A 186 -4.94 5.73 44.88
N ARG A 187 -5.46 4.51 44.81
CA ARG A 187 -5.76 3.70 46.02
C ARG A 187 -4.50 3.46 46.84
N TYR A 188 -3.40 3.09 46.19
CA TYR A 188 -2.12 2.90 46.85
C TYR A 188 -1.66 4.18 47.55
N GLY A 189 -1.69 5.32 46.85
CA GLY A 189 -1.36 6.63 47.42
C GLY A 189 -2.22 6.97 48.65
N SER A 190 -3.54 6.80 48.57
CA SER A 190 -4.43 7.01 49.72
C SER A 190 -4.09 6.13 50.92
N ARG A 191 -3.75 4.85 50.69
CA ARG A 191 -3.35 3.92 51.76
C ARG A 191 -2.00 4.27 52.37
N CYS A 192 -1.04 4.75 51.57
CA CYS A 192 0.23 5.23 52.09
C CYS A 192 0.05 6.44 53.01
N VAL A 193 -0.78 7.42 52.58
CA VAL A 193 -1.09 8.59 53.40
C VAL A 193 -1.79 8.17 54.70
N GLU A 194 -2.77 7.27 54.65
CA GLU A 194 -3.44 6.74 55.84
C GLU A 194 -2.47 6.04 56.80
N ALA A 195 -1.57 5.19 56.27
CA ALA A 195 -0.56 4.52 57.07
C ALA A 195 0.43 5.51 57.72
N GLU A 196 0.80 6.58 57.01
CA GLU A 196 1.66 7.64 57.54
C GLU A 196 0.97 8.41 58.68
N HIS A 197 -0.30 8.77 58.53
CA HIS A 197 -1.07 9.42 59.60
C HIS A 197 -1.17 8.50 60.83
N LEU A 198 -1.48 7.21 60.66
CA LEU A 198 -1.53 6.26 61.75
C LEU A 198 -0.16 6.07 62.44
N ALA A 199 0.93 6.10 61.68
CA ALA A 199 2.28 6.04 62.23
C ALA A 199 2.60 7.31 63.06
N GLN A 200 2.21 8.49 62.56
CA GLN A 200 2.35 9.74 63.30
C GLN A 200 1.52 9.74 64.59
N ASP A 201 0.26 9.27 64.53
CA ASP A 201 -0.60 9.12 65.70
C ASP A 201 0.03 8.18 66.74
N CYS A 202 0.60 7.04 66.31
CA CYS A 202 1.33 6.12 67.18
C CYS A 202 2.51 6.78 67.90
N LEU A 203 3.27 7.63 67.19
CA LEU A 203 4.42 8.34 67.75
C LEU A 203 4.00 9.43 68.73
N GLN A 204 2.87 10.10 68.50
CA GLN A 204 2.32 11.15 69.37
C GLN A 204 1.56 10.58 70.58
N ALA A 205 1.07 9.35 70.49
CA ALA A 205 0.30 8.61 71.50
C ALA A 205 1.08 8.20 72.77
N ILE A 206 2.13 8.93 73.16
CA ILE A 206 2.97 8.63 74.34
C ILE A 206 2.13 8.58 75.64
N SER A 207 0.98 9.27 75.69
CA SER A 207 0.05 9.26 76.83
C SER A 207 -1.09 8.23 76.75
N MET A 208 -1.17 7.40 75.71
CA MET A 208 -2.25 6.42 75.55
C MET A 208 -2.07 5.18 76.43
N LYS A 209 -3.19 4.53 76.81
CA LYS A 209 -3.17 3.24 77.50
C LYS A 209 -2.55 2.16 76.61
N THR A 210 -1.83 1.22 77.21
CA THR A 210 -1.07 0.17 76.49
C THR A 210 -1.94 -0.67 75.54
N ALA A 211 -3.20 -0.92 75.91
CA ALA A 211 -4.14 -1.67 75.08
C ALA A 211 -4.49 -0.96 73.76
N ASP A 212 -4.61 0.38 73.78
CA ASP A 212 -4.95 1.16 72.59
C ASP A 212 -3.73 1.28 71.65
N ARG A 213 -2.52 1.38 72.21
CA ARG A 213 -1.26 1.31 71.46
C ARG A 213 -1.09 0.00 70.71
N MET A 214 -1.47 -1.13 71.32
CA MET A 214 -1.36 -2.44 70.68
C MET A 214 -2.35 -2.61 69.52
N LYS A 215 -3.58 -2.07 69.64
CA LYS A 215 -4.57 -2.06 68.55
C LYS A 215 -4.08 -1.23 67.36
N LEU A 216 -3.52 -0.05 67.62
CA LEU A 216 -2.91 0.80 66.59
C LEU A 216 -1.73 0.09 65.90
N ALA A 217 -0.83 -0.54 66.66
CA ALA A 217 0.30 -1.29 66.09
C ALA A 217 -0.14 -2.47 65.21
N GLN A 218 -1.21 -3.19 65.59
CA GLN A 218 -1.78 -4.26 64.75
C GLN A 218 -2.38 -3.73 63.45
N GLN A 219 -3.05 -2.57 63.49
CA GLN A 219 -3.58 -1.93 62.29
C GLN A 219 -2.46 -1.49 61.34
N VAL A 220 -1.37 -0.89 61.88
CA VAL A 220 -0.18 -0.51 61.09
C VAL A 220 0.46 -1.73 60.43
N GLY A 221 0.68 -2.82 61.17
CA GLY A 221 1.25 -4.05 60.60
C GLY A 221 0.41 -4.67 59.48
N SER A 222 -0.92 -4.57 59.57
CA SER A 222 -1.82 -5.05 58.51
C SER A 222 -1.73 -4.21 57.23
N LEU A 223 -1.49 -2.90 57.36
CA LEU A 223 -1.31 -1.98 56.24
C LEU A 223 0.06 -2.14 55.56
N GLU A 224 1.12 -2.44 56.32
CA GLU A 224 2.45 -2.72 55.75
C GLU A 224 2.46 -3.99 54.89
N LEU A 225 1.77 -5.06 55.31
CA LEU A 225 1.62 -6.27 54.50
C LEU A 225 0.89 -6.01 53.18
N LEU A 226 -0.15 -5.16 53.21
CA LEU A 226 -0.83 -4.72 51.99
C LEU A 226 0.07 -3.87 51.09
N ARG A 227 0.93 -3.03 51.66
CA ARG A 227 1.92 -2.21 50.91
C ARG A 227 2.94 -3.09 50.18
N PHE A 228 3.47 -4.12 50.83
CA PHE A 228 4.41 -5.06 50.21
C PHE A 228 3.73 -5.91 49.12
N GLY A 229 2.52 -6.42 49.37
CA GLY A 229 1.77 -7.20 48.38
C GLY A 229 1.42 -6.37 47.13
N MET A 230 1.00 -5.11 47.31
CA MET A 230 0.68 -4.20 46.20
C MET A 230 1.92 -3.80 45.40
N SER A 231 3.07 -3.60 46.05
CA SER A 231 4.33 -3.29 45.36
C SER A 231 4.81 -4.45 44.49
N TYR A 232 4.66 -5.69 44.96
CA TYR A 232 5.00 -6.88 44.17
C TYR A 232 4.10 -7.05 42.95
N LEU A 233 2.80 -6.83 43.11
CA LEU A 233 1.85 -6.82 41.98
C LEU A 233 2.18 -5.72 40.98
N PHE A 234 2.55 -4.53 41.46
CA PHE A 234 2.93 -3.41 40.60
C PHE A 234 4.21 -3.69 39.79
N ILE A 235 5.22 -4.31 40.41
CA ILE A 235 6.46 -4.71 39.72
C ILE A 235 6.20 -5.85 38.72
N ALA A 236 5.38 -6.83 39.10
CA ALA A 236 5.02 -7.95 38.21
C ALA A 236 4.23 -7.46 36.98
N GLN A 237 3.34 -6.49 37.17
CA GLN A 237 2.52 -5.93 36.09
C GLN A 237 3.32 -5.04 35.13
N ASN A 238 4.39 -4.39 35.60
CA ASN A 238 5.30 -3.60 34.78
C ASN A 238 6.43 -4.42 34.11
N ARG A 239 6.62 -5.68 34.47
CA ARG A 239 7.58 -6.59 33.82
C ARG A 239 7.01 -7.35 32.62
N LEU A 240 5.71 -7.24 32.34
CA LEU A 240 5.16 -7.76 31.09
C LEU A 240 5.72 -6.92 29.94
N PRO A 241 6.28 -7.54 28.88
CA PRO A 241 6.83 -6.80 27.75
C PRO A 241 5.74 -5.90 27.18
N GLN A 242 6.02 -4.60 27.10
CA GLN A 242 5.20 -3.70 26.32
C GLN A 242 5.38 -4.11 24.86
N ILE A 243 4.36 -4.77 24.30
CA ILE A 243 4.30 -5.16 22.89
C ILE A 243 3.99 -3.93 22.06
#